data_AF-A0A352A069-F1
#
_entry.id   AF-A0A352A069-F1
#
_cell.length_a   1.000
_cell.length_b   1.000
_cell.length_c   1.000
_cell.angle_alpha   90.00
_cell.angle_beta   90.00
_cell.angle_gamma   90.00
#
_symmetry.space_group_name_H-M   'P 1'
#
loop_
_entity.id
_entity.type
_entity.pdbx_description
1 polymer ?
#
loop_
_entity_poly.entity_id
_entity_poly.type
_entity_poly.pdbx_seq_one_letter_code
_entity_poly.pdbx_strand_id
1 'polypeptide(L)'
;TELTEELKWYQPCYTLGGKNVAIIGKLKDCCVLSFFKGALLTNDDDVLELPGPNSQSGRVIRIRSVDDVNRLSPIIRDLLQQAIEAERSGKSVVLKSIEDRPIPSELEEAFTEHDGLREAFEALTPGRRRYYLMHFSSAKQTSTRAARIERAIPSIFDGRGIGE
;
A
#
# COMPACT_ATOMS: atom_id res chain seq x y z
N THR A 1 -12.73 -22.21 -10.82
CA THR A 1 -11.44 -22.19 -10.09
C THR A 1 -11.69 -22.82 -8.73
N GLU A 2 -10.67 -23.02 -7.91
CA GLU A 2 -10.83 -23.49 -6.52
C GLU A 2 -11.10 -22.36 -5.50
N LEU A 3 -11.20 -21.12 -5.98
CA LEU A 3 -11.42 -19.98 -5.11
C LEU A 3 -12.83 -20.04 -4.51
N THR A 4 -12.93 -19.71 -3.23
CA THR A 4 -14.21 -19.54 -2.55
C THR A 4 -14.59 -18.07 -2.55
N GLU A 5 -15.83 -17.75 -2.88
CA GLU A 5 -16.35 -16.39 -2.77
C GLU A 5 -16.79 -16.11 -1.33
N GLU A 6 -16.33 -14.99 -0.78
CA GLU A 6 -16.67 -14.47 0.53
C GLU A 6 -17.05 -12.99 0.41
N LEU A 7 -17.93 -12.51 1.29
CA LEU A 7 -18.24 -11.07 1.37
C LEU A 7 -17.28 -10.40 2.37
N LYS A 8 -16.33 -9.61 1.87
CA LYS A 8 -15.37 -8.84 2.71
C LYS A 8 -15.48 -7.36 2.39
N TRP A 9 -15.59 -6.54 3.43
CA TRP A 9 -15.79 -5.09 3.29
C TRP A 9 -16.93 -4.73 2.33
N TYR A 10 -18.02 -5.50 2.38
CA TYR A 10 -19.20 -5.37 1.51
C TYR A 10 -18.92 -5.56 0.01
N GLN A 11 -17.86 -6.29 -0.34
CA GLN A 11 -17.49 -6.60 -1.71
C GLN A 11 -17.24 -8.11 -1.91
N PRO A 12 -17.53 -8.67 -3.09
CA PRO A 12 -17.14 -10.03 -3.44
C PRO A 12 -15.61 -10.19 -3.42
N CYS A 13 -15.13 -11.04 -2.54
CA CYS A 13 -13.72 -11.37 -2.37
C CYS A 13 -13.51 -12.87 -2.60
N TYR A 14 -12.54 -13.21 -3.42
CA TYR A 14 -12.19 -14.57 -3.77
C TYR A 14 -10.97 -15.01 -2.96
N THR A 15 -11.11 -16.11 -2.22
CA THR A 15 -10.10 -16.61 -1.28
C THR A 15 -9.63 -18.01 -1.65
N LEU A 16 -8.38 -18.33 -1.26
CA LEU A 16 -7.82 -19.66 -1.30
C LEU A 16 -7.50 -20.11 0.13
N GLY A 17 -8.22 -21.09 0.66
CA GLY A 17 -8.06 -21.53 2.05
C GLY A 17 -8.24 -20.40 3.07
N GLY A 18 -9.19 -19.48 2.81
CA GLY A 18 -9.46 -18.30 3.64
C GLY A 18 -8.52 -17.11 3.41
N LYS A 19 -7.43 -17.26 2.65
CA LYS A 19 -6.51 -16.18 2.31
C LYS A 19 -6.98 -15.40 1.09
N ASN A 20 -6.90 -14.08 1.13
CA ASN A 20 -7.44 -13.23 0.07
C ASN A 20 -6.58 -13.28 -1.20
N VAL A 21 -7.20 -13.60 -2.34
CA VAL A 21 -6.55 -13.67 -3.65
C VAL A 21 -6.92 -12.48 -4.51
N ALA A 22 -8.23 -12.27 -4.72
CA ALA A 22 -8.75 -11.15 -5.50
C ALA A 22 -10.01 -10.56 -4.87
N ILE A 23 -10.31 -9.31 -5.18
CA ILE A 23 -11.54 -8.64 -4.72
C ILE A 23 -12.04 -7.68 -5.79
N ILE A 24 -13.36 -7.69 -6.00
CA ILE A 24 -14.02 -6.75 -6.89
C ILE A 24 -14.32 -5.48 -6.10
N GLY A 25 -14.10 -4.31 -6.69
CA GLY A 25 -14.41 -3.03 -6.07
C GLY A 25 -15.10 -2.08 -7.04
N LYS A 26 -15.88 -1.14 -6.49
CA LYS A 26 -16.48 -0.05 -7.25
C LYS A 26 -15.76 1.26 -6.95
N LEU A 27 -15.29 1.94 -7.99
CA LEU A 27 -14.85 3.33 -7.95
C LEU A 27 -15.87 4.23 -8.67
N LYS A 28 -15.67 5.54 -8.60
CA LYS A 28 -16.60 6.52 -9.19
C LYS A 28 -16.74 6.36 -10.71
N ASP A 29 -15.65 6.00 -11.37
CA ASP A 29 -15.49 5.98 -12.84
C ASP A 29 -15.23 4.58 -13.41
N CYS A 30 -14.99 3.57 -12.57
CA CYS A 30 -14.69 2.22 -13.03
C CYS A 30 -15.02 1.14 -11.98
N CYS A 31 -15.11 -0.11 -12.45
CA CYS A 31 -14.97 -1.30 -11.62
C CYS A 31 -13.48 -1.66 -11.53
N VAL A 32 -13.05 -2.21 -10.40
CA VAL A 32 -11.69 -2.73 -10.23
C VAL A 32 -11.71 -4.20 -9.86
N LEU A 33 -10.83 -4.98 -10.47
CA LEU A 33 -10.43 -6.28 -9.96
C LEU A 33 -9.05 -6.12 -9.31
N SER A 34 -8.99 -6.24 -8.00
CA SER A 34 -7.77 -6.06 -7.23
C SER A 34 -7.15 -7.39 -6.84
N PHE A 35 -5.84 -7.55 -7.03
CA PHE A 35 -5.06 -8.70 -6.60
C PHE A 35 -4.20 -8.32 -5.39
N PHE A 36 -4.34 -9.06 -4.27
CA PHE A 36 -3.65 -8.71 -3.02
C PHE A 36 -2.13 -8.83 -3.13
N LYS A 37 -1.65 -9.88 -3.82
CA LYS A 37 -0.23 -10.10 -4.16
C LYS A 37 0.06 -9.79 -5.63
N GLY A 38 -0.62 -8.79 -6.18
CA GLY A 38 -0.53 -8.42 -7.60
C GLY A 38 0.90 -8.14 -8.10
N ALA A 39 1.81 -7.71 -7.23
CA ALA A 39 3.22 -7.49 -7.55
C ALA A 39 4.00 -8.77 -7.90
N LEU A 40 3.46 -9.96 -7.62
CA LEU A 40 4.05 -11.25 -8.00
C LEU A 40 3.58 -11.74 -9.38
N LEU A 41 2.61 -11.05 -9.99
CA LEU A 41 2.00 -11.47 -11.25
C LEU A 41 2.77 -10.85 -12.42
N THR A 42 2.81 -11.57 -13.52
CA THR A 42 3.33 -11.08 -14.80
C THR A 42 2.43 -9.97 -15.34
N ASN A 43 3.02 -8.92 -15.92
CA ASN A 43 2.28 -7.77 -16.47
C ASN A 43 2.66 -7.49 -17.93
N ASP A 44 2.76 -8.55 -18.74
CA ASP A 44 3.19 -8.42 -20.15
C ASP A 44 2.18 -7.62 -21.00
N ASP A 45 0.89 -7.69 -20.64
CA ASP A 45 -0.18 -6.94 -21.29
C ASP A 45 -0.36 -5.50 -20.76
N ASP A 46 0.44 -5.07 -19.78
CA ASP A 46 0.40 -3.76 -19.11
C ASP A 46 -1.00 -3.36 -18.56
N VAL A 47 -1.74 -4.33 -18.02
CA VAL A 47 -3.10 -4.12 -17.47
C VAL A 47 -3.13 -3.97 -15.95
N LEU A 48 -2.04 -4.30 -15.25
CA LEU A 48 -1.94 -4.24 -13.80
C LEU A 48 -1.40 -2.89 -13.33
N GLU A 49 -2.29 -2.05 -12.81
CA GLU A 49 -1.96 -0.74 -12.27
C GLU A 49 -1.73 -0.79 -10.75
N LEU A 50 -1.02 0.21 -10.21
CA LEU A 50 -0.99 0.44 -8.77
C LEU A 50 -2.35 1.01 -8.30
N PRO A 51 -2.96 0.49 -7.20
CA PRO A 51 -4.15 1.10 -6.63
C PRO A 51 -3.93 2.56 -6.18
N GLY A 52 -2.68 2.90 -5.84
CA GLY A 52 -2.25 4.24 -5.44
C GLY A 52 -0.73 4.32 -5.32
N PRO A 53 -0.15 5.53 -5.19
CA PRO A 53 1.30 5.76 -5.29
C PRO A 53 2.13 5.08 -4.19
N ASN A 54 1.50 4.72 -3.07
CA ASN A 54 2.16 4.08 -1.93
C ASN A 54 1.94 2.56 -1.86
N SER A 55 1.19 1.99 -2.81
CA SER A 55 0.91 0.56 -2.87
C SER A 55 2.16 -0.19 -3.30
N GLN A 56 2.51 -1.26 -2.56
CA GLN A 56 3.66 -2.10 -2.89
C GLN A 56 3.20 -3.46 -3.42
N SER A 57 2.34 -4.14 -2.67
CA SER A 57 1.86 -5.50 -2.99
C SER A 57 0.71 -5.52 -3.99
N GLY A 58 -0.32 -4.71 -3.76
CA GLY A 58 -1.54 -4.76 -4.56
C GLY A 58 -1.33 -4.29 -6.00
N ARG A 59 -2.05 -4.92 -6.92
CA ARG A 59 -2.29 -4.41 -8.28
C ARG A 59 -3.78 -4.45 -8.58
N VAL A 60 -4.23 -3.59 -9.48
CA VAL A 60 -5.62 -3.52 -9.91
C VAL A 60 -5.72 -3.52 -11.42
N ILE A 61 -6.75 -4.16 -11.94
CA ILE A 61 -7.22 -3.96 -13.31
C ILE A 61 -8.42 -3.04 -13.24
N ARG A 62 -8.43 -1.97 -14.04
CA ARG A 62 -9.57 -1.05 -14.16
C ARG A 62 -10.42 -1.44 -15.36
N ILE A 63 -11.69 -1.70 -15.11
CA ILE A 63 -12.69 -2.07 -16.11
C ILE A 63 -13.68 -0.92 -16.22
N ARG A 64 -13.76 -0.27 -17.38
CA ARG A 64 -14.59 0.92 -17.62
C ARG A 64 -15.79 0.65 -18.51
N SER A 65 -15.78 -0.46 -19.25
CA SER A 65 -16.88 -0.84 -20.13
C SER A 65 -17.11 -2.37 -20.16
N VAL A 66 -18.21 -2.78 -20.77
CA VAL A 66 -18.47 -4.20 -21.07
C VAL A 66 -17.46 -4.74 -22.08
N ASP A 67 -17.00 -3.91 -23.03
CA ASP A 67 -15.98 -4.30 -23.99
C ASP A 67 -14.63 -4.57 -23.32
N ASP A 68 -14.30 -3.83 -22.26
CA ASP A 68 -13.14 -4.14 -21.41
C ASP A 68 -13.27 -5.53 -20.79
N VAL A 69 -14.46 -5.93 -20.31
CA VAL A 69 -14.68 -7.26 -19.75
C VAL A 69 -14.36 -8.33 -20.79
N ASN A 70 -14.89 -8.19 -22.00
CA ASN A 70 -14.68 -9.15 -23.08
C ASN A 70 -13.20 -9.24 -23.48
N ARG A 71 -12.54 -8.09 -23.64
CA ARG A 71 -11.13 -7.99 -24.01
C ARG A 71 -10.20 -8.52 -22.92
N LEU A 72 -10.46 -8.21 -21.65
CA LEU A 72 -9.60 -8.54 -20.51
C LEU A 72 -9.88 -9.93 -19.93
N SER A 73 -11.03 -10.55 -20.21
CA SER A 73 -11.40 -11.89 -19.72
C SER A 73 -10.30 -12.96 -19.85
N PRO A 74 -9.63 -13.15 -21.01
CA PRO A 74 -8.55 -14.14 -21.11
C PRO A 74 -7.36 -13.79 -20.21
N ILE A 75 -6.97 -12.52 -20.15
CA ILE A 75 -5.84 -12.03 -19.33
C ILE A 75 -6.17 -12.19 -17.83
N ILE A 76 -7.38 -11.83 -17.42
CA ILE A 76 -7.86 -11.98 -16.04
C ILE A 76 -7.81 -13.45 -15.59
N ARG A 77 -8.18 -14.39 -16.47
CA ARG A 77 -8.14 -15.83 -16.16
C ARG A 77 -6.72 -16.32 -15.92
N ASP A 78 -5.78 -15.88 -16.75
CA ASP A 78 -4.36 -16.20 -16.57
C ASP A 78 -3.80 -15.62 -15.27
N LEU A 79 -4.05 -14.33 -15.02
CA LEU A 79 -3.65 -13.66 -13.78
C LEU A 79 -4.26 -14.30 -12.52
N LEU A 80 -5.50 -14.78 -12.59
CA LEU A 80 -6.11 -15.54 -11.49
C LEU A 80 -5.39 -16.88 -11.24
N GLN A 81 -4.94 -17.59 -12.27
CA GLN A 81 -4.15 -18.80 -12.09
C GLN A 81 -2.79 -18.49 -11.45
N GLN A 82 -2.11 -17.45 -11.93
CA GLN A 82 -0.85 -16.98 -11.32
C GLN A 82 -1.04 -16.59 -9.85
N ALA A 83 -2.12 -15.89 -9.52
CA ALA A 83 -2.42 -15.46 -8.15
C ALA A 83 -2.73 -16.64 -7.23
N ILE A 84 -3.44 -17.65 -7.73
CA ILE A 84 -3.68 -18.92 -7.03
C ILE A 84 -2.34 -19.62 -6.75
N GLU A 85 -1.48 -19.75 -7.76
CA GLU A 85 -0.18 -20.41 -7.61
C GLU A 85 0.77 -19.65 -6.66
N ALA A 86 0.75 -18.33 -6.71
CA ALA A 86 1.48 -17.49 -5.76
C ALA A 86 1.02 -17.71 -4.31
N GLU A 87 -0.28 -17.92 -4.10
CA GLU A 87 -0.81 -18.22 -2.77
C GLU A 87 -0.51 -19.65 -2.32
N ARG A 88 -0.63 -20.64 -3.23
CA ARG A 88 -0.28 -22.05 -2.96
C ARG A 88 1.19 -22.22 -2.60
N SER A 89 2.08 -21.58 -3.35
CA SER A 89 3.53 -21.63 -3.13
C SER A 89 3.98 -20.89 -1.87
N GLY A 90 3.08 -20.15 -1.20
CA GLY A 90 3.42 -19.37 -0.01
C GLY A 90 4.30 -18.15 -0.30
N LYS A 91 4.47 -17.76 -1.58
CA LYS A 91 5.26 -16.58 -1.94
C LYS A 91 4.67 -15.33 -1.30
N SER A 92 5.56 -14.49 -0.78
CA SER A 92 5.25 -13.19 -0.20
C SER A 92 5.89 -12.07 -1.01
N VAL A 93 5.18 -10.95 -1.14
CA VAL A 93 5.78 -9.73 -1.71
C VAL A 93 6.82 -9.19 -0.72
N VAL A 94 8.05 -9.00 -1.20
CA VAL A 94 9.08 -8.28 -0.44
C VAL A 94 8.68 -6.81 -0.38
N LEU A 95 8.31 -6.36 0.82
CA LEU A 95 7.98 -4.97 1.07
C LEU A 95 9.25 -4.18 1.34
N LYS A 96 9.33 -2.97 0.79
CA LYS A 96 10.41 -2.03 1.10
C LYS A 96 10.38 -1.70 2.59
N SER A 97 11.53 -1.75 3.24
CA SER A 97 11.69 -1.38 4.63
C SER A 97 11.44 0.13 4.79
N ILE A 98 11.15 0.55 6.01
CA ILE A 98 11.12 1.96 6.36
C ILE A 98 12.52 2.56 6.30
N GLU A 99 13.54 1.75 6.56
CA GLU A 99 14.96 2.15 6.47
C GLU A 99 15.34 2.55 5.04
N ASP A 100 14.58 2.11 4.02
CA ASP A 100 14.79 2.50 2.63
C ASP A 100 14.19 3.88 2.31
N ARG A 101 13.50 4.55 3.25
CA ARG A 101 12.89 5.86 3.03
C ARG A 101 13.85 6.97 3.46
N PRO A 102 14.12 7.95 2.59
CA PRO A 102 14.96 9.08 2.97
C PRO A 102 14.31 9.87 4.10
N ILE A 103 15.10 10.18 5.12
CA ILE A 103 14.74 11.12 6.18
C ILE A 103 14.85 12.54 5.59
N PRO A 104 13.80 13.38 5.65
CA PRO A 104 13.87 14.77 5.22
C PRO A 104 14.92 15.54 6.01
N SER A 105 15.65 16.46 5.37
CA SER A 105 16.66 17.27 6.05
C SER A 105 16.08 18.07 7.22
N GLU A 106 14.83 18.52 7.12
CA GLU A 106 14.17 19.24 8.22
C GLU A 106 13.92 18.36 9.45
N LEU A 107 13.80 17.04 9.27
CA LEU A 107 13.67 16.12 10.41
C LEU A 107 15.05 15.81 11.01
N GLU A 108 16.10 15.74 10.19
CA GLU A 108 17.48 15.67 10.67
C GLU A 108 17.84 16.91 11.50
N GLU A 109 17.46 18.11 11.05
CA GLU A 109 17.62 19.36 11.81
C GLU A 109 16.88 19.29 13.14
N ALA A 110 15.60 18.88 13.16
CA ALA A 110 14.85 18.72 14.40
C ALA A 110 15.48 17.71 15.37
N PHE A 111 16.10 16.63 14.87
CA PHE A 111 16.85 15.69 15.73
C PHE A 111 18.07 16.33 16.38
N THR A 112 18.66 17.35 15.77
CA THR A 112 19.77 18.11 16.38
C THR A 112 19.29 19.21 17.34
N GLU A 113 18.09 19.75 17.13
CA GLU A 113 17.53 20.84 17.93
C GLU A 113 16.81 20.35 19.20
N HIS A 114 16.29 19.12 19.19
CA HIS A 114 15.51 18.54 20.28
C HIS A 114 16.16 17.28 20.83
N ASP A 115 16.78 17.41 22.01
CA ASP A 115 17.39 16.27 22.72
C ASP A 115 16.39 15.14 22.94
N GLY A 116 16.78 13.91 22.61
CA GLY A 116 15.96 12.71 22.77
C GLY A 116 14.91 12.48 21.67
N LEU A 117 14.74 13.41 20.73
CA LEU A 117 13.72 13.27 19.68
C LEU A 117 14.02 12.12 18.72
N ARG A 118 15.29 11.90 18.39
CA ARG A 118 15.69 10.78 17.51
C ARG A 118 15.36 9.45 18.15
N GLU A 119 15.74 9.26 19.41
CA GLU A 119 15.48 8.04 20.16
C GLU A 119 13.97 7.79 20.29
N ALA A 120 13.20 8.83 20.62
CA ALA A 120 11.74 8.75 20.68
C ALA A 120 11.14 8.36 19.32
N PHE A 121 11.62 8.97 18.23
CA PHE A 121 11.18 8.66 16.87
C PHE A 121 11.52 7.22 16.47
N GLU A 122 12.74 6.77 16.77
CA GLU A 122 13.20 5.43 16.44
C GLU A 122 12.49 4.34 17.26
N ALA A 123 12.04 4.66 18.49
CA ALA A 123 11.25 3.78 19.34
C ALA A 123 9.79 3.60 18.88
N LEU A 124 9.29 4.46 17.99
CA LEU A 124 7.96 4.28 17.39
C LEU A 124 7.87 2.97 16.60
N THR A 125 6.67 2.40 16.53
CA THR A 125 6.45 1.22 15.70
C THR A 125 6.82 1.51 14.24
N PRO A 126 7.29 0.50 13.47
CA PRO A 126 7.62 0.67 12.07
C PRO A 126 6.50 1.38 11.28
N GLY A 127 5.24 0.99 11.50
CA GLY A 127 4.07 1.63 10.88
C GLY A 127 3.96 3.13 11.17
N ARG A 128 4.16 3.56 12.42
CA ARG A 128 4.13 4.97 12.81
C ARG A 128 5.28 5.75 12.18
N ARG A 129 6.52 5.25 12.26
CA ARG A 129 7.70 5.87 11.60
C ARG A 129 7.46 6.05 10.11
N ARG A 130 6.95 5.00 9.44
CA ARG A 130 6.59 5.03 8.01
C ARG A 130 5.63 6.17 7.69
N TYR A 131 4.60 6.33 8.52
CA TYR A 131 3.54 7.30 8.29
C TYR A 131 4.03 8.73 8.53
N TYR A 132 4.84 8.97 9.58
CA TYR A 132 5.50 10.25 9.81
C TYR A 132 6.39 10.65 8.62
N LEU A 133 7.30 9.78 8.19
CA LEU A 133 8.16 10.06 7.03
C LEU A 133 7.34 10.35 5.77
N MET A 134 6.25 9.59 5.54
CA MET A 134 5.34 9.86 4.41
C MET A 134 4.64 11.23 4.54
N HIS A 135 4.18 11.56 5.75
CA HIS A 135 3.49 12.81 6.01
C HIS A 135 4.41 14.01 5.81
N PHE A 136 5.63 13.96 6.33
CA PHE A 136 6.62 15.02 6.15
C PHE A 136 7.02 15.13 4.67
N SER A 137 7.45 14.04 4.04
CA SER A 137 7.92 14.04 2.63
C SER A 137 6.82 14.34 1.61
N SER A 138 5.53 14.24 1.98
CA SER A 138 4.44 14.63 1.07
C SER A 138 4.32 16.14 0.85
N ALA A 139 4.90 16.97 1.74
CA ALA A 139 4.93 18.42 1.55
C ALA A 139 6.10 18.84 0.65
N LYS A 140 5.79 19.56 -0.44
CA LYS A 140 6.79 20.05 -1.39
C LYS A 140 7.63 21.21 -0.82
N GLN A 141 7.01 22.09 -0.03
CA GLN A 141 7.67 23.27 0.55
C GLN A 141 8.39 22.91 1.85
N THR A 142 9.66 23.31 1.96
CA THR A 142 10.51 23.17 3.16
C THR A 142 9.81 23.71 4.42
N SER A 143 9.26 24.91 4.37
CA SER A 143 8.55 25.53 5.50
C SER A 143 7.35 24.70 5.99
N THR A 144 6.65 24.03 5.07
CA THR A 144 5.53 23.14 5.43
C THR A 144 6.03 21.83 6.04
N ARG A 145 7.17 21.30 5.59
CA ARG A 145 7.81 20.13 6.21
C ARG A 145 8.21 20.44 7.65
N ALA A 146 8.98 21.51 7.86
CA ALA A 146 9.38 21.97 9.19
C ALA A 146 8.17 22.17 10.11
N ALA A 147 7.13 22.89 9.66
CA ALA A 147 5.92 23.11 10.46
C ALA A 147 5.16 21.82 10.82
N ARG A 148 5.16 20.81 9.93
CA ARG A 148 4.56 19.50 10.24
C ARG A 148 5.38 18.72 11.27
N ILE A 149 6.70 18.78 11.16
CA ILE A 149 7.63 18.15 12.10
C ILE A 149 7.47 18.77 13.48
N GLU A 150 7.53 20.10 13.58
CA GLU A 150 7.36 20.83 14.84
C GLU A 150 6.06 20.44 15.57
N ARG A 151 4.95 20.39 14.82
CA ARG A 151 3.66 19.98 15.37
C ARG A 151 3.63 18.52 15.83
N ALA A 152 4.44 17.66 15.22
CA ALA A 152 4.49 16.24 15.52
C ALA A 152 5.37 15.90 16.74
N ILE A 153 6.30 16.78 17.13
CA ILE A 153 7.28 16.53 18.20
C ILE A 153 6.61 16.03 19.49
N PRO A 154 5.56 16.67 20.03
CA PRO A 154 4.93 16.19 21.28
C PRO A 154 4.39 14.75 21.14
N SER A 155 3.71 14.45 20.03
CA SER A 155 3.19 13.10 19.76
C SER A 155 4.31 12.06 19.62
N ILE A 156 5.45 12.43 19.02
CA ILE A 156 6.60 11.53 18.86
C ILE A 156 7.16 11.19 20.25
N PHE A 157 7.33 12.16 21.14
CA PHE A 157 7.76 11.91 22.52
C PHE A 157 6.76 11.05 23.31
N ASP A 158 5.46 11.22 23.06
CA ASP A 158 4.41 10.39 23.66
C ASP A 158 4.33 8.97 23.03
N GLY A 159 5.15 8.67 22.02
CA GLY A 159 5.11 7.40 21.30
C GLY A 159 3.88 7.22 20.39
N ARG A 160 3.13 8.28 20.10
CA ARG A 160 1.87 8.27 19.34
C ARG A 160 2.07 8.43 17.83
N GLY A 161 1.06 8.03 17.06
CA GLY A 161 0.99 8.29 15.62
C GLY A 161 0.39 9.67 15.31
N ILE A 162 0.47 10.09 14.05
CA ILE A 162 -0.20 11.32 13.58
C ILE A 162 -1.71 11.17 13.78
N GLY A 163 -2.32 12.09 14.54
CA GLY A 163 -3.77 12.14 14.76
C GLY A 163 -4.29 11.22 15.87
N GLU A 164 -3.40 10.55 16.60
CA GLU A 164 -3.66 9.86 17.88
C GLU A 164 -3.35 10.79 19.06
#